data_AF-A0A4U8V166-F1
#
_entry.id   AF-A0A4U8V166-F1
#
_cell.length_a   1.000
_cell.length_b   1.000
_cell.length_c   1.000
_cell.angle_alpha   90.00
_cell.angle_beta   90.00
_cell.angle_gamma   90.00
#
_symmetry.space_group_name_H-M   'P 1'
#
loop_
_entity.id
_entity.type
_entity.pdbx_description
1 polymer ?
#
loop_
_entity_poly.entity_id
_entity_poly.type
_entity_poly.pdbx_seq_one_letter_code
_entity_poly.pdbx_strand_id
1 'polypeptide(L)'
;MDKLVNSVANKRRIENVESCFRGGIQLWQPGRVLVGEGVLVKMCRKKAKPRQFFLFNDLMVYGNILFSKKKFYNHRIIPLEEVRLENLADDGESKNGWIIKTRVKSFAVYAATPVEKTEWMQHIERCVQDLIKKGKVAATEHAAVWVPDSEAENCMCCYSTRFSIVQRRHHCRACGNVVCGSCSTHNLPIKGISKRPVRVCKTVGR
;
A
#
# COMPACT_ATOMS: atom_id res chain seq x y z
N MET A 1 -16.17 15.69 -13.62
CA MET A 1 -14.75 15.85 -13.25
C MET A 1 -14.08 17.03 -13.96
N ASP A 2 -14.55 17.45 -15.14
CA ASP A 2 -13.82 18.42 -16.00
C ASP A 2 -13.78 19.87 -15.51
N LYS A 3 -14.77 20.35 -14.73
CA LYS A 3 -14.80 21.76 -14.27
C LYS A 3 -13.72 22.14 -13.25
N LEU A 4 -13.05 21.15 -12.63
CA LEU A 4 -12.03 21.37 -11.59
C LEU A 4 -10.60 21.23 -12.11
N VAL A 5 -10.42 20.58 -13.27
CA VAL A 5 -9.12 20.36 -13.90
C VAL A 5 -8.52 21.73 -14.22
N ASN A 6 -7.32 22.00 -13.70
CA ASN A 6 -6.59 23.28 -13.86
C ASN A 6 -7.25 24.53 -13.22
N SER A 7 -8.29 24.37 -12.40
CA SER A 7 -8.82 25.48 -11.60
C SER A 7 -7.80 25.98 -10.58
N VAL A 8 -7.83 27.29 -10.28
CA VAL A 8 -7.03 27.90 -9.19
C VAL A 8 -7.31 27.21 -7.85
N ALA A 9 -8.57 26.85 -7.61
CA ALA A 9 -8.98 26.11 -6.42
C ALA A 9 -8.33 24.73 -6.33
N ASN A 10 -8.28 23.96 -7.42
CA ASN A 10 -7.58 22.67 -7.44
C ASN A 10 -6.08 22.86 -7.22
N LYS A 11 -5.43 23.81 -7.91
CA LYS A 11 -4.00 24.11 -7.71
C LYS A 11 -3.69 24.37 -6.22
N ARG A 12 -4.44 25.26 -5.58
CA ARG A 12 -4.27 25.58 -4.16
C ARG A 12 -4.46 24.37 -3.25
N ARG A 13 -5.43 23.49 -3.55
CA ARG A 13 -5.64 22.24 -2.79
C ARG A 13 -4.42 21.32 -2.88
N ILE A 14 -3.82 21.16 -4.06
CA ILE A 14 -2.62 20.33 -4.24
C ILE A 14 -1.42 20.94 -3.51
N GLU A 15 -1.20 22.25 -3.64
CA GLU A 15 -0.12 22.97 -2.94
C GLU A 15 -0.26 22.88 -1.41
N ASN A 16 -1.49 22.93 -0.89
CA ASN A 16 -1.74 22.71 0.54
C ASN A 16 -1.33 21.30 0.97
N VAL A 17 -1.61 20.26 0.17
CA VAL A 17 -1.18 18.89 0.45
C VAL A 17 0.34 18.79 0.44
N GLU A 18 1.03 19.35 -0.57
CA GLU A 18 2.51 19.39 -0.63
C GLU A 18 3.11 20.01 0.63
N SER A 19 2.57 21.16 1.05
CA SER A 19 3.04 21.89 2.24
C SER A 19 2.94 21.05 3.53
N CYS A 20 2.04 20.06 3.57
CA CYS A 20 1.85 19.19 4.71
C CYS A 20 2.95 18.13 4.83
N PHE A 21 3.68 17.79 3.76
CA PHE A 21 4.72 16.76 3.79
C PHE A 21 6.11 17.31 4.14
N ARG A 22 6.73 16.75 5.17
CA ARG A 22 8.15 17.01 5.50
C ARG A 22 9.05 16.41 4.42
N GLY A 23 10.09 17.15 4.04
CA GLY A 23 11.09 16.73 3.06
C GLY A 23 10.86 17.25 1.64
N GLY A 24 9.78 18.00 1.40
CA GLY A 24 9.45 18.58 0.09
C GLY A 24 9.02 17.50 -0.90
N ILE A 25 7.77 17.57 -1.35
CA ILE A 25 7.30 16.74 -2.46
C ILE A 25 6.68 17.64 -3.52
N GLN A 26 6.87 17.27 -4.78
CA GLN A 26 6.23 17.93 -5.90
C GLN A 26 5.08 17.04 -6.39
N LEU A 27 3.87 17.42 -6.01
CA LEU A 27 2.61 16.83 -6.44
C LEU A 27 1.88 17.70 -7.45
N TRP A 28 2.11 19.01 -7.54
CA TRP A 28 1.45 19.82 -8.54
C TRP A 28 1.98 19.51 -9.94
N GLN A 29 1.06 19.24 -10.87
CA GLN A 29 1.31 19.19 -12.31
C GLN A 29 0.00 19.53 -13.05
N PRO A 30 0.08 20.05 -14.29
CA PRO A 30 -1.10 20.25 -15.13
C PRO A 30 -1.93 18.96 -15.30
N GLY A 31 -3.25 19.08 -15.25
CA GLY A 31 -4.17 17.95 -15.41
C GLY A 31 -4.34 17.04 -14.18
N ARG A 32 -3.52 17.18 -13.12
CA ARG A 32 -3.68 16.43 -11.88
C ARG A 32 -4.77 17.05 -11.01
N VAL A 33 -5.63 16.21 -10.43
CA VAL A 33 -6.77 16.63 -9.58
C VAL A 33 -6.74 15.86 -8.27
N LEU A 34 -6.94 16.57 -7.15
CA LEU A 34 -7.16 15.93 -5.85
C LEU A 34 -8.61 15.40 -5.77
N VAL A 35 -8.73 14.08 -5.84
CA VAL A 35 -10.01 13.34 -5.86
C VAL A 35 -10.55 13.10 -4.47
N GLY A 36 -9.68 12.77 -3.51
CA GLY A 36 -10.08 12.49 -2.13
C GLY A 36 -8.90 12.51 -1.16
N GLU A 37 -9.21 12.66 0.11
CA GLU A 37 -8.24 12.59 1.21
C GLU A 37 -8.89 12.00 2.46
N GLY A 38 -8.11 11.32 3.30
CA GLY A 38 -8.66 10.69 4.50
C GLY A 38 -7.64 9.84 5.24
N VAL A 39 -8.00 9.45 6.46
CA VAL A 39 -7.18 8.54 7.28
C VAL A 39 -7.64 7.12 7.02
N LEU A 40 -6.72 6.26 6.59
CA LEU A 40 -6.94 4.81 6.56
C LEU A 40 -6.00 4.11 7.53
N VAL A 41 -6.47 3.02 8.11
CA VAL A 41 -5.66 2.18 8.99
C VAL A 41 -4.91 1.19 8.12
N LYS A 42 -3.60 1.37 8.00
CA LYS A 42 -2.75 0.49 7.19
C LYS A 42 -2.23 -0.67 8.02
N MET A 43 -2.47 -1.91 7.58
CA MET A 43 -1.85 -3.08 8.20
C MET A 43 -0.34 -3.09 7.91
N CYS A 44 0.44 -3.17 8.98
CA CYS A 44 1.87 -3.40 8.92
C CYS A 44 2.18 -4.73 9.60
N ARG A 45 3.36 -5.31 9.31
CA ARG A 45 3.84 -6.58 9.89
C ARG A 45 3.42 -6.85 11.34
N LYS A 46 3.59 -5.85 12.22
CA LYS A 46 3.37 -5.98 13.67
C LYS A 46 2.07 -5.36 14.17
N LYS A 47 1.58 -4.32 13.51
CA LYS A 47 0.41 -3.56 13.98
C LYS A 47 -0.21 -2.72 12.89
N ALA A 48 -1.52 -2.59 12.97
CA ALA A 48 -2.28 -1.60 12.24
C ALA A 48 -1.86 -0.19 12.69
N LYS A 49 -1.71 0.74 11.74
CA LYS A 49 -1.38 2.14 12.05
C LYS A 49 -2.12 3.11 11.13
N PRO A 50 -2.66 4.23 11.65
CA PRO A 50 -3.29 5.24 10.82
C PRO A 50 -2.26 5.91 9.90
N ARG A 51 -2.68 6.19 8.67
CA ARG A 51 -1.93 6.94 7.66
C ARG A 51 -2.87 7.90 6.98
N GLN A 52 -2.38 9.10 6.71
CA GLN A 52 -3.11 10.01 5.84
C GLN A 52 -2.88 9.57 4.39
N PHE A 53 -3.96 9.38 3.65
CA PHE A 53 -3.99 9.08 2.23
C PHE A 53 -4.55 10.27 1.46
N PHE A 54 -4.01 10.50 0.27
CA PHE A 54 -4.46 11.46 -0.72
C PHE A 54 -4.57 10.72 -2.05
N LEU A 55 -5.74 10.77 -2.66
CA LEU A 55 -6.00 10.22 -3.98
C LEU A 55 -5.99 11.35 -5.01
N PHE A 56 -5.13 11.22 -5.99
CA PHE A 56 -5.17 12.02 -7.20
C PHE A 56 -5.68 11.17 -8.34
N ASN A 57 -6.04 11.80 -9.46
CA ASN A 57 -6.54 11.10 -10.64
C ASN A 57 -5.48 10.23 -11.35
N ASP A 58 -4.19 10.38 -11.03
CA ASP A 58 -3.09 9.66 -11.65
C ASP A 58 -2.16 8.95 -10.65
N LEU A 59 -2.20 9.32 -9.37
CA LEU A 59 -1.40 8.70 -8.32
C LEU A 59 -2.13 8.70 -6.97
N MET A 60 -1.63 7.89 -6.04
CA MET A 60 -2.00 7.93 -4.64
C MET A 60 -0.76 8.24 -3.79
N VAL A 61 -0.93 9.09 -2.78
CA VAL A 61 0.12 9.40 -1.81
C VAL A 61 -0.35 9.06 -0.42
N TYR A 62 0.52 8.47 0.41
CA TYR A 62 0.24 8.35 1.83
C TYR A 62 1.47 8.60 2.70
N GLY A 63 1.25 9.03 3.94
CA GLY A 63 2.33 9.34 4.89
C GLY A 63 1.99 9.03 6.34
N ASN A 64 3.03 8.95 7.17
CA ASN A 64 2.88 8.87 8.62
C ASN A 64 2.33 10.20 9.15
N ILE A 65 1.33 10.13 10.03
CA ILE A 65 0.73 11.30 10.67
C ILE A 65 1.62 11.74 11.85
N LEU A 66 1.96 13.03 11.90
CA LEU A 66 2.64 13.63 13.06
C LEU A 66 1.61 13.96 14.15
N PHE A 67 2.05 14.10 15.41
CA PHE A 67 1.16 14.40 16.55
C PHE A 67 0.23 15.61 16.33
N SER A 68 0.65 16.63 15.57
CA SER A 68 -0.18 17.80 15.27
C SER A 68 -1.29 17.57 14.22
N LYS A 69 -1.49 16.33 13.73
CA LYS A 69 -2.44 15.90 12.68
C LYS A 69 -2.40 16.67 11.34
N LYS A 70 -1.56 17.72 11.21
CA LYS A 70 -1.45 18.59 10.02
C LYS A 70 -0.13 18.44 9.24
N LYS A 71 0.79 17.61 9.71
CA LYS A 71 2.06 17.33 9.02
C LYS A 71 2.26 15.83 8.84
N PHE A 72 2.88 15.46 7.73
CA PHE A 72 3.12 14.08 7.32
C PHE A 72 4.59 13.85 6.98
N TYR A 73 5.09 12.63 7.18
CA TYR A 73 6.47 12.25 6.87
C TYR A 73 6.55 10.81 6.35
N ASN A 74 7.71 10.40 5.81
CA ASN A 74 7.91 9.08 5.20
C ASN A 74 6.83 8.74 4.16
N HIS A 75 6.60 9.69 3.25
CA HIS A 75 5.57 9.56 2.24
C HIS A 75 5.90 8.43 1.24
N ARG A 76 4.86 7.91 0.61
CA ARG A 76 4.95 6.96 -0.50
C ARG A 76 4.02 7.45 -1.59
N ILE A 77 4.58 7.62 -2.79
CA ILE A 77 3.86 7.95 -4.01
C ILE A 77 3.69 6.65 -4.80
N ILE A 78 2.48 6.38 -5.25
CA ILE A 78 2.12 5.17 -6.00
C ILE A 78 1.36 5.62 -7.25
N PRO A 79 1.91 5.45 -8.46
CA PRO A 79 1.16 5.66 -9.70
C PRO A 79 -0.05 4.73 -9.75
N LEU A 80 -1.21 5.25 -10.15
CA LEU A 80 -2.45 4.47 -10.10
C LEU A 80 -2.50 3.36 -11.15
N GLU A 81 -1.81 3.50 -12.28
CA GLU A 81 -1.68 2.40 -13.26
C GLU A 81 -1.01 1.14 -12.68
N GLU A 82 -0.33 1.27 -11.52
CA GLU A 82 0.26 0.16 -10.78
C GLU A 82 -0.64 -0.45 -9.71
N VAL A 83 -1.85 0.09 -9.51
CA VAL A 83 -2.73 -0.29 -8.42
C VAL A 83 -3.78 -1.29 -8.90
N ARG A 84 -3.87 -2.40 -8.16
CA ARG A 84 -5.03 -3.31 -8.21
C ARG A 84 -5.63 -3.45 -6.83
N LEU A 85 -6.96 -3.37 -6.74
CA LEU A 85 -7.67 -3.57 -5.49
C LEU A 85 -8.17 -5.02 -5.36
N GLU A 86 -8.26 -5.48 -4.12
CA GLU A 86 -8.92 -6.74 -3.77
C GLU A 86 -9.69 -6.53 -2.47
N ASN A 87 -10.99 -6.83 -2.51
CA ASN A 87 -11.84 -6.71 -1.34
C ASN A 87 -11.40 -7.70 -0.25
N LEU A 88 -11.39 -7.26 1.01
CA LEU A 88 -11.24 -8.17 2.15
C LEU A 88 -12.61 -8.36 2.80
N ALA A 89 -12.92 -9.62 3.12
CA ALA A 89 -14.04 -9.96 3.98
C ALA A 89 -13.76 -9.46 5.41
N ASP A 90 -14.82 -9.13 6.12
CA ASP A 90 -14.73 -8.75 7.51
C ASP A 90 -14.39 -9.98 8.36
N ASP A 91 -13.46 -9.83 9.30
CA ASP A 91 -13.03 -10.89 10.22
C ASP A 91 -12.77 -10.32 11.62
N GLY A 92 -13.62 -10.68 12.58
CA GLY A 92 -13.59 -10.15 13.94
C GLY A 92 -13.63 -8.62 13.99
N GLU A 93 -12.56 -8.02 14.52
CA GLU A 93 -12.39 -6.55 14.60
C GLU A 93 -11.91 -5.93 13.27
N SER A 94 -11.42 -6.73 12.33
CA SER A 94 -10.93 -6.28 11.03
C SER A 94 -12.10 -6.10 10.08
N LYS A 95 -12.74 -4.92 10.12
CA LYS A 95 -13.87 -4.57 9.25
C LYS A 95 -13.52 -3.52 8.23
N ASN A 96 -14.28 -3.49 7.14
CA ASN A 96 -14.14 -2.47 6.09
C ASN A 96 -12.73 -2.47 5.45
N GLY A 97 -12.16 -3.67 5.25
CA GLY A 97 -10.82 -3.84 4.68
C GLY A 97 -10.77 -4.04 3.17
N TRP A 98 -9.66 -3.66 2.55
CA TRP A 98 -9.26 -4.08 1.20
C TRP A 98 -7.74 -4.09 1.06
N ILE A 99 -7.23 -4.85 0.09
CA ILE A 99 -5.82 -4.87 -0.29
C ILE A 99 -5.60 -3.86 -1.40
N ILE A 100 -4.57 -3.03 -1.24
CA ILE A 100 -3.97 -2.24 -2.32
C ILE A 100 -2.73 -3.00 -2.78
N LYS A 101 -2.79 -3.60 -3.97
CA LYS A 101 -1.65 -4.24 -4.62
C LYS A 101 -0.86 -3.21 -5.41
N THR A 102 0.47 -3.24 -5.29
CA THR A 102 1.38 -2.37 -6.05
C THR A 102 2.63 -3.15 -6.47
N ARG A 103 3.45 -2.62 -7.39
CA ARG A 103 4.69 -3.26 -7.83
C ARG A 103 5.70 -3.46 -6.71
N VAL A 104 5.81 -2.49 -5.79
CA VAL A 104 6.85 -2.46 -4.77
C VAL A 104 6.36 -3.03 -3.44
N LYS A 105 5.11 -2.74 -3.07
CA LYS A 105 4.57 -3.09 -1.76
C LYS A 105 3.05 -3.16 -1.75
N SER A 106 2.52 -4.37 -1.61
CA SER A 106 1.10 -4.60 -1.40
C SER A 106 0.75 -4.62 0.08
N PHE A 107 -0.44 -4.13 0.44
CA PHE A 107 -0.86 -4.06 1.84
C PHE A 107 -2.37 -3.92 2.00
N ALA A 108 -2.89 -4.44 3.11
CA ALA A 108 -4.25 -4.18 3.55
C ALA A 108 -4.38 -2.78 4.17
N VAL A 109 -5.52 -2.17 3.92
CA VAL A 109 -6.02 -0.95 4.57
C VAL A 109 -7.45 -1.16 5.02
N TYR A 110 -7.85 -0.42 6.04
CA TYR A 110 -9.21 -0.45 6.61
C TYR A 110 -9.72 0.98 6.76
N ALA A 111 -10.96 1.21 6.35
CA ALA A 111 -11.68 2.46 6.57
C ALA A 111 -12.48 2.42 7.89
N ALA A 112 -12.92 3.59 8.38
CA ALA A 112 -13.71 3.64 9.61
C ALA A 112 -15.14 3.14 9.36
N THR A 113 -15.67 3.34 8.15
CA THR A 113 -17.03 2.94 7.78
C THR A 113 -17.07 2.14 6.47
N PRO A 114 -18.12 1.31 6.25
CA PRO A 114 -18.32 0.62 4.98
C PRO A 114 -18.55 1.58 3.81
N VAL A 115 -19.15 2.75 4.07
CA VAL A 115 -19.35 3.80 3.07
C VAL A 115 -18.00 4.33 2.61
N GLU A 116 -17.12 4.73 3.54
CA GLU A 116 -15.77 5.19 3.21
C GLU A 116 -14.98 4.12 2.42
N LYS A 117 -15.03 2.84 2.83
CA LYS A 117 -14.41 1.75 2.08
C LYS A 117 -14.90 1.75 0.63
N THR A 118 -16.21 1.78 0.44
CA THR A 118 -16.83 1.69 -0.88
C THR A 118 -16.44 2.89 -1.75
N GLU A 119 -16.50 4.10 -1.20
CA GLU A 119 -16.11 5.32 -1.91
C GLU A 119 -14.62 5.32 -2.29
N TRP A 120 -13.73 4.93 -1.38
CA TRP A 120 -12.30 4.83 -1.68
C TRP A 120 -12.01 3.83 -2.80
N MET A 121 -12.57 2.62 -2.72
CA MET A 121 -12.36 1.59 -3.74
C MET A 121 -12.89 2.04 -5.11
N GLN A 122 -14.12 2.56 -5.16
CA GLN A 122 -14.73 3.06 -6.40
C GLN A 122 -13.95 4.24 -6.99
N HIS A 123 -13.48 5.18 -6.16
CA HIS A 123 -12.73 6.33 -6.64
C HIS A 123 -11.38 5.92 -7.24
N ILE A 124 -10.66 5.01 -6.57
CA ILE A 124 -9.41 4.46 -7.10
C ILE A 124 -9.66 3.73 -8.41
N GLU A 125 -10.62 2.81 -8.47
CA GLU A 125 -10.93 2.03 -9.67
C GLU A 125 -11.30 2.92 -10.87
N ARG A 126 -12.12 3.95 -10.65
CA ARG A 126 -12.46 4.92 -11.70
C ARG A 126 -11.21 5.63 -12.23
N CYS A 127 -10.33 6.09 -11.35
CA CYS A 127 -9.10 6.76 -11.77
C CYS A 127 -8.17 5.80 -12.55
N VAL A 128 -8.02 4.55 -12.09
CA VAL A 128 -7.25 3.52 -12.81
C VAL A 128 -7.82 3.26 -14.19
N GLN A 129 -9.14 3.08 -14.30
CA GLN A 129 -9.82 2.86 -15.59
C GLN A 129 -9.63 4.04 -16.54
N ASP A 130 -9.73 5.28 -16.04
CA ASP A 130 -9.54 6.48 -16.85
C ASP A 130 -8.11 6.63 -17.36
N LEU A 131 -7.11 6.24 -16.57
CA LEU A 131 -5.71 6.20 -17.02
C LEU A 131 -5.50 5.17 -18.13
N ILE A 132 -6.11 3.98 -17.99
CA ILE A 132 -6.02 2.92 -19.00
C ILE A 132 -6.68 3.37 -20.30
N LYS A 133 -7.86 4.00 -20.23
CA LYS A 133 -8.54 4.60 -21.40
C LYS A 133 -7.69 5.68 -22.07
N LYS A 134 -6.86 6.40 -21.31
CA LYS A 134 -5.89 7.40 -21.81
C LYS A 134 -4.57 6.77 -22.29
N GLY A 135 -4.49 5.45 -22.41
CA GLY A 135 -3.34 4.74 -22.98
C GLY A 135 -2.27 4.32 -21.96
N LYS A 136 -2.50 4.44 -20.65
CA LYS A 136 -1.61 3.86 -19.65
C LYS A 136 -1.75 2.35 -19.59
N VAL A 137 -0.64 1.65 -19.35
CA VAL A 137 -0.61 0.18 -19.24
C VAL A 137 -0.69 -0.23 -17.78
N ALA A 138 -1.71 -1.04 -17.44
CA ALA A 138 -1.87 -1.57 -16.10
C ALA A 138 -0.72 -2.51 -15.70
N ALA A 139 -0.34 -2.50 -14.42
CA ALA A 139 0.61 -3.48 -13.91
C ALA A 139 0.03 -4.89 -13.93
N THR A 140 0.79 -5.83 -14.50
CA THR A 140 0.47 -7.27 -14.51
C THR A 140 1.05 -8.00 -13.30
N GLU A 141 2.12 -7.47 -12.72
CA GLU A 141 2.83 -8.04 -11.57
C GLU A 141 2.75 -7.11 -10.36
N HIS A 142 2.52 -7.68 -9.19
CA HIS A 142 2.43 -6.96 -7.92
C HIS A 142 3.22 -7.68 -6.84
N ALA A 143 3.77 -6.93 -5.90
CA ALA A 143 4.44 -7.50 -4.73
C ALA A 143 3.46 -8.34 -3.89
N ALA A 144 3.97 -9.37 -3.21
CA ALA A 144 3.15 -10.16 -2.30
C ALA A 144 2.60 -9.33 -1.13
N VAL A 145 1.40 -9.68 -0.69
CA VAL A 145 0.84 -9.18 0.58
C VAL A 145 1.49 -9.96 1.70
N TRP A 146 2.08 -9.26 2.67
CA TRP A 146 2.73 -9.92 3.79
C TRP A 146 1.73 -10.32 4.85
N VAL A 147 1.80 -11.59 5.25
CA VAL A 147 1.03 -12.12 6.37
C VAL A 147 1.48 -11.40 7.66
N PRO A 148 0.55 -10.86 8.46
CA PRO A 148 0.84 -10.29 9.77
C PRO A 148 1.55 -11.26 10.71
N ASP A 149 2.45 -10.74 11.55
CA ASP A 149 3.20 -11.55 12.52
C ASP A 149 2.28 -12.26 13.52
N SER A 150 1.13 -11.64 13.85
CA SER A 150 0.10 -12.16 14.75
C SER A 150 -0.65 -13.37 14.19
N GLU A 151 -0.72 -13.51 12.86
CA GLU A 151 -1.38 -14.61 12.17
C GLU A 151 -0.43 -15.80 11.91
N ALA A 152 0.85 -15.65 12.25
CA ALA A 152 1.86 -16.67 12.03
C ALA A 152 2.50 -17.09 13.36
N GLU A 153 1.91 -18.08 14.02
CA GLU A 153 2.49 -18.73 15.19
C GLU A 153 3.64 -19.68 14.80
N ASN A 154 3.49 -20.36 13.67
CA ASN A 154 4.45 -21.33 13.15
C ASN A 154 4.97 -20.90 11.77
N CYS A 155 6.17 -21.37 11.42
CA CYS A 155 6.76 -21.17 10.11
C CYS A 155 5.84 -21.73 9.02
N MET A 156 5.39 -20.89 8.09
CA MET A 156 4.51 -21.26 6.98
C MET A 156 5.24 -21.96 5.83
N CYS A 157 6.39 -22.59 6.11
CA CYS A 157 7.17 -23.35 5.13
C CYS A 157 7.46 -24.76 5.66
N CYS A 158 7.94 -24.90 6.90
CA CYS A 158 8.13 -26.23 7.51
C CYS A 158 6.99 -26.64 8.43
N TYR A 159 6.15 -25.70 8.91
CA TYR A 159 5.07 -25.89 9.88
C TYR A 159 5.52 -26.39 11.28
N SER A 160 6.70 -27.00 11.41
CA SER A 160 7.24 -27.52 12.67
C SER A 160 7.87 -26.46 13.57
N THR A 161 8.42 -25.37 13.02
CA THR A 161 9.09 -24.34 13.82
C THR A 161 8.10 -23.32 14.35
N ARG A 162 7.86 -23.30 15.67
CA ARG A 162 7.10 -22.26 16.36
C ARG A 162 7.94 -21.00 16.58
N PHE A 163 7.38 -19.83 16.34
CA PHE A 163 8.07 -18.55 16.55
C PHE A 163 8.04 -18.11 18.02
N SER A 164 9.11 -17.43 18.44
CA SER A 164 9.28 -16.90 19.81
C SER A 164 10.20 -15.67 19.79
N ILE A 165 10.57 -15.15 20.96
CA ILE A 165 11.53 -14.03 21.06
C ILE A 165 12.88 -14.40 20.44
N VAL A 166 13.33 -15.64 20.66
CA VAL A 166 14.58 -16.17 20.10
C VAL A 166 14.37 -16.67 18.68
N GLN A 167 13.26 -17.38 18.42
CA GLN A 167 12.93 -17.88 17.09
C GLN A 167 12.22 -16.81 16.27
N ARG A 168 13.01 -15.95 15.62
CA ARG A 168 12.51 -14.77 14.89
C ARG A 168 11.74 -15.11 13.61
N ARG A 169 10.77 -14.25 13.30
CA ARG A 169 9.97 -14.24 12.07
C ARG A 169 10.70 -13.57 10.91
N HIS A 170 10.57 -14.12 9.71
CA HIS A 170 11.05 -13.52 8.46
C HIS A 170 9.99 -13.59 7.37
N HIS A 171 9.79 -12.52 6.61
CA HIS A 171 8.88 -12.55 5.45
C HIS A 171 9.59 -12.98 4.17
N CYS A 172 9.02 -13.93 3.44
CA CYS A 172 9.38 -14.20 2.06
C CYS A 172 8.92 -13.03 1.18
N ARG A 173 9.83 -12.41 0.42
CA ARG A 173 9.46 -11.26 -0.44
C ARG A 173 8.66 -11.66 -1.67
N ALA A 174 8.74 -12.92 -2.09
CA ALA A 174 8.03 -13.42 -3.26
C ALA A 174 6.58 -13.84 -2.96
N CYS A 175 6.32 -14.52 -1.83
CA CYS A 175 4.98 -15.02 -1.50
C CYS A 175 4.35 -14.37 -0.27
N GLY A 176 5.09 -13.59 0.53
CA GLY A 176 4.55 -12.87 1.69
C GLY A 176 4.43 -13.69 2.98
N ASN A 177 4.63 -15.02 2.91
CA ASN A 177 4.59 -15.91 4.07
C ASN A 177 5.64 -15.59 5.14
N VAL A 178 5.31 -15.89 6.39
CA VAL A 178 6.21 -15.81 7.54
C VAL A 178 6.94 -17.13 7.74
N VAL A 179 8.26 -17.10 7.71
CA VAL A 179 9.14 -18.28 7.72
C VAL A 179 10.29 -18.11 8.72
N CYS A 180 10.82 -19.23 9.21
CA CYS A 180 12.00 -19.24 10.06
C CYS A 180 13.29 -19.02 9.26
N GLY A 181 14.40 -18.74 9.96
CA GLY A 181 15.70 -18.50 9.34
C GLY A 181 16.18 -19.68 8.49
N SER A 182 16.02 -20.90 9.00
CA SER A 182 16.39 -22.13 8.29
C SER A 182 15.53 -22.40 7.06
N CYS A 183 14.30 -21.88 6.99
CA CYS A 183 13.42 -21.97 5.81
C CYS A 183 13.60 -20.83 4.81
N SER A 184 14.52 -19.89 5.04
CA SER A 184 14.70 -18.71 4.20
C SER A 184 16.17 -18.33 3.97
N THR A 185 16.96 -19.33 3.60
CA THR A 185 18.42 -19.20 3.38
C THR A 185 18.79 -18.59 2.02
N HIS A 186 17.84 -18.45 1.10
CA HIS A 186 18.09 -17.96 -0.26
C HIS A 186 17.60 -16.52 -0.45
N ASN A 187 18.26 -15.80 -1.36
CA ASN A 187 17.82 -14.51 -1.86
C ASN A 187 17.69 -14.58 -3.38
N LEU A 188 16.61 -14.04 -3.94
CA LEU A 188 16.38 -13.99 -5.39
C LEU A 188 16.17 -12.54 -5.86
N PRO A 189 16.55 -12.19 -7.11
CA PRO A 189 16.12 -10.95 -7.72
C PRO A 189 14.60 -11.01 -7.95
N ILE A 190 13.86 -10.01 -7.45
CA ILE A 190 12.42 -9.87 -7.72
C ILE A 190 12.20 -8.48 -8.34
N LYS A 191 11.73 -8.48 -9.59
CA LYS A 191 11.47 -7.28 -10.37
C LYS A 191 10.51 -6.35 -9.62
N GLY A 192 10.80 -5.06 -9.61
CA GLY A 192 9.97 -4.03 -8.95
C GLY A 192 10.08 -3.95 -7.42
N ILE A 193 10.66 -4.93 -6.73
CA ILE A 193 10.75 -4.90 -5.25
C ILE A 193 12.06 -4.26 -4.77
N SER A 194 13.20 -4.66 -5.32
CA SER A 194 14.53 -4.22 -4.89
C SER A 194 15.57 -4.43 -5.98
N LYS A 195 16.57 -3.53 -6.04
CA LYS A 195 17.75 -3.71 -6.92
C LYS A 195 18.66 -4.86 -6.47
N ARG A 196 18.68 -5.16 -5.17
CA ARG A 196 19.44 -6.28 -4.58
C ARG A 196 18.55 -7.50 -4.42
N PRO A 197 19.10 -8.73 -4.52
CA PRO A 197 18.37 -9.95 -4.20
C PRO A 197 17.71 -9.88 -2.82
N VAL A 198 16.50 -10.40 -2.71
CA VAL A 198 15.68 -10.36 -1.49
C VAL A 198 15.35 -11.75 -0.98
N ARG A 199 15.21 -11.87 0.35
CA ARG A 199 14.92 -13.13 1.03
C ARG A 199 13.67 -13.82 0.50
N VAL A 200 13.81 -15.08 0.13
CA VAL A 200 12.69 -15.95 -0.24
C VAL A 200 12.67 -17.20 0.64
N CYS A 201 11.51 -17.85 0.75
CA CYS A 201 11.42 -19.13 1.42
C CYS A 201 11.92 -20.27 0.52
N LYS A 202 12.24 -21.41 1.13
CA LYS A 202 12.68 -22.62 0.43
C LYS A 202 11.69 -23.10 -0.64
N THR A 203 10.38 -22.93 -0.43
CA THR A 203 9.36 -23.32 -1.41
C THR A 203 9.43 -22.51 -2.70
N VAL A 204 9.85 -21.25 -2.62
CA VAL A 204 10.03 -20.38 -3.81
C VAL A 204 11.42 -20.53 -4.41
N GLY A 205 12.44 -20.74 -3.58
CA GLY A 205 13.83 -20.82 -4.03
C GLY A 205 14.27 -22.19 -4.56
N ARG A 206 13.34 -23.09 -4.87
CA ARG A 206 13.58 -24.39 -5.49
C ARG A 206 13.24 -24.32 -6.97
#